data_AF-A0A968ZLP1-F1
#
_entry.id   AF-A0A968ZLP1-F1
#
_cell.length_a   1.000
_cell.length_b   1.000
_cell.length_c   1.000
_cell.angle_alpha   90.00
_cell.angle_beta   90.00
_cell.angle_gamma   90.00
#
_symmetry.space_group_name_H-M   'P 1'
#
loop_
_entity.id
_entity.type
_entity.pdbx_description
1 polymer ?
#
loop_
_entity_poly.entity_id
_entity_poly.type
_entity_poly.pdbx_seq_one_letter_code
_entity_poly.pdbx_strand_id
1 'polypeptide(L)'
;MTLPTQASYVFQISFGEKILASASEDGIVRLWNLTDGSLAKALVGHEGAVETVAFRPTVRPYKQQLLSGGIDGMLRLWAADGETLQHWRAHDQGVSAIAWNPKGTLIASGSTDKTVKIWADNGTLQHVLTG
;
A
#
# COMPACT_ATOMS: atom_id res chain seq x y z
N MET A 1 19.80 -8.31 11.42
CA MET A 1 19.52 -8.96 10.12
C MET A 1 19.30 -7.86 9.10
N THR A 2 20.04 -7.87 7.99
CA THR A 2 19.86 -6.94 6.86
C THR A 2 19.07 -7.65 5.77
N LEU A 3 17.99 -7.03 5.28
CA LEU A 3 17.25 -7.55 4.12
C LEU A 3 18.11 -7.39 2.85
N PRO A 4 17.90 -8.22 1.82
CA PRO A 4 18.56 -8.06 0.52
C PRO A 4 18.39 -6.63 0.00
N THR A 5 19.49 -6.04 -0.48
CA THR A 5 19.49 -4.70 -1.08
C THR A 5 18.57 -4.68 -2.29
N GLN A 6 17.59 -3.78 -2.28
CA GLN A 6 16.80 -3.46 -3.47
C GLN A 6 17.64 -2.58 -4.39
N ALA A 7 17.54 -2.81 -5.71
CA ALA A 7 18.32 -2.08 -6.72
C ALA A 7 17.77 -0.67 -7.01
N SER A 8 16.64 -0.32 -6.41
CA SER A 8 15.87 0.90 -6.61
C SER A 8 15.51 1.55 -5.26
N TYR A 9 15.12 2.83 -5.29
CA TYR A 9 14.70 3.52 -4.07
C TYR A 9 13.51 2.81 -3.41
N VAL A 10 13.53 2.78 -2.08
CA VAL A 10 12.41 2.33 -1.24
C VAL A 10 11.79 3.56 -0.63
N PHE A 11 10.55 3.86 -0.99
CA PHE A 11 9.87 5.08 -0.55
C PHE A 11 9.22 4.92 0.82
N GLN A 12 8.60 3.76 1.07
CA GLN A 12 7.90 3.50 2.31
C GLN A 12 7.95 2.02 2.68
N ILE A 13 7.88 1.76 3.98
CA ILE A 13 7.79 0.41 4.55
C ILE A 13 6.61 0.31 5.52
N SER A 14 6.06 -0.89 5.67
CA SER A 14 4.98 -1.15 6.62
C SER A 14 5.13 -2.53 7.26
N PHE A 15 4.96 -2.62 8.57
CA PHE A 15 4.97 -3.88 9.30
C PHE A 15 3.60 -4.56 9.26
N GLY A 16 3.58 -5.81 8.82
CA GLY A 16 2.56 -6.78 9.17
C GLY A 16 3.03 -7.60 10.38
N GLU A 17 2.29 -8.67 10.72
CA GLU A 17 2.65 -9.48 11.90
C GLU A 17 3.93 -10.30 11.69
N LYS A 18 4.07 -10.95 10.53
CA LYS A 18 5.22 -11.82 10.19
C LYS A 18 5.96 -11.38 8.94
N ILE A 19 5.44 -10.35 8.28
CA ILE A 19 5.95 -9.85 7.01
C ILE A 19 6.18 -8.35 7.09
N LEU A 20 7.17 -7.86 6.34
CA LEU A 20 7.37 -6.45 6.06
C LEU A 20 6.99 -6.18 4.61
N ALA A 21 6.27 -5.10 4.34
CA ALA A 21 6.05 -4.62 3.00
C ALA A 21 6.98 -3.44 2.72
N SER A 22 7.50 -3.35 1.50
CA SER A 22 8.25 -2.19 1.02
C SER A 22 7.72 -1.75 -0.34
N ALA A 23 7.45 -0.45 -0.48
CA ALA A 23 7.09 0.22 -1.73
C ALA A 23 8.36 0.74 -2.43
N SER A 24 8.48 0.50 -3.73
CA SER A 24 9.69 0.84 -4.48
C SER A 24 9.41 1.61 -5.77
N GLU A 25 10.42 2.37 -6.20
CA GLU A 25 10.46 3.13 -7.44
C GLU A 25 10.29 2.29 -8.71
N ASP A 26 10.67 1.01 -8.67
CA ASP A 26 10.49 0.09 -9.80
C ASP A 26 9.04 -0.35 -10.02
N GLY A 27 8.10 0.14 -9.21
CA GLY A 27 6.68 -0.17 -9.30
C GLY A 27 6.27 -1.47 -8.63
N ILE A 28 7.19 -2.10 -7.88
CA ILE A 28 6.94 -3.38 -7.20
C ILE A 28 6.82 -3.16 -5.70
N VAL A 29 5.75 -3.72 -5.11
CA VAL A 29 5.67 -3.89 -3.66
C VAL A 29 6.27 -5.24 -3.30
N ARG A 30 7.26 -5.26 -2.42
CA ARG A 30 7.90 -6.50 -1.97
C ARG A 30 7.47 -6.85 -0.56
N LEU A 31 7.13 -8.12 -0.34
CA LEU A 31 6.82 -8.71 0.95
C LEU A 31 8.01 -9.54 1.42
N TRP A 32 8.50 -9.26 2.63
CA TRP A 32 9.66 -9.89 3.22
C TRP A 32 9.26 -10.68 4.45
N ASN A 33 9.73 -11.91 4.59
CA ASN A 33 9.53 -12.67 5.82
C ASN A 33 10.45 -12.13 6.92
N LEU A 34 9.88 -11.74 8.06
CA LEU A 34 10.63 -11.15 9.17
C LEU A 34 11.48 -12.17 9.95
N THR A 35 11.19 -13.47 9.80
CA THR A 35 11.88 -14.54 10.53
C THR A 35 13.25 -14.84 9.91
N ASP A 36 13.30 -14.91 8.59
CA ASP A 36 14.50 -15.33 7.84
C ASP A 36 15.01 -14.27 6.85
N GLY A 37 14.33 -13.12 6.74
CA GLY A 37 14.70 -12.02 5.85
C GLY A 37 14.51 -12.32 4.36
N SER A 38 13.90 -13.44 4.01
CA SER A 38 13.69 -13.85 2.62
C SER A 38 12.60 -13.01 1.95
N LEU A 39 12.71 -12.86 0.63
CA LEU A 39 11.64 -12.28 -0.18
C LEU A 39 10.51 -13.31 -0.28
N ALA A 40 9.39 -13.05 0.39
CA ALA A 40 8.22 -13.91 0.36
C ALA A 40 7.45 -13.75 -0.96
N LYS A 41 7.25 -12.50 -1.43
CA LYS A 41 6.55 -12.22 -2.69
C LYS A 41 6.88 -10.85 -3.27
N ALA A 42 6.74 -10.72 -4.59
CA ALA A 42 6.74 -9.46 -5.31
C ALA A 42 5.34 -9.22 -5.90
N LEU A 43 4.73 -8.08 -5.55
CA LEU A 43 3.41 -7.66 -6.01
C LEU A 43 3.61 -6.67 -7.16
N VAL A 44 3.28 -7.13 -8.35
CA VAL A 44 3.42 -6.37 -9.59
C VAL A 44 2.03 -5.90 -10.01
N GLY A 45 1.91 -4.61 -10.37
CA GLY A 45 0.65 -4.10 -10.92
C GLY A 45 0.55 -2.59 -11.02
N HIS A 46 1.35 -1.81 -10.27
CA HIS A 46 1.42 -0.35 -10.47
C HIS A 46 2.15 -0.01 -11.78
N GLU A 47 1.63 1.01 -12.47
CA GLU A 47 2.28 1.58 -13.65
C GLU A 47 3.23 2.70 -13.21
N GLY A 48 4.45 2.32 -12.85
CA GLY A 48 5.46 3.23 -12.29
C GLY A 48 5.60 3.12 -10.78
N ALA A 49 6.34 4.06 -10.18
CA ALA A 49 6.73 4.02 -8.77
C ALA A 49 5.57 3.81 -7.80
N VAL A 50 5.76 2.92 -6.83
CA VAL A 50 4.89 2.80 -5.67
C VAL A 50 5.46 3.69 -4.57
N GLU A 51 4.76 4.77 -4.25
CA GLU A 51 5.25 5.77 -3.29
C GLU A 51 4.89 5.41 -1.86
N THR A 52 3.81 4.64 -1.66
CA THR A 52 3.28 4.42 -0.31
C THR A 52 2.65 3.04 -0.15
N VAL A 53 2.76 2.50 1.07
CA VAL A 53 2.25 1.17 1.43
C VAL A 53 1.84 1.13 2.91
N ALA A 54 0.72 0.47 3.21
CA ALA A 54 0.20 0.35 4.57
C ALA A 54 -0.60 -0.94 4.77
N PHE A 55 -0.19 -1.75 5.74
CA PHE A 55 -1.01 -2.87 6.21
C PHE A 55 -2.29 -2.37 6.88
N ARG A 56 -3.41 -3.03 6.57
CA ARG A 56 -4.68 -2.79 7.23
C ARG A 56 -4.59 -3.26 8.70
N PRO A 57 -4.92 -2.41 9.69
CA PRO A 57 -5.05 -2.86 11.06
C PRO A 57 -6.29 -3.78 11.14
N THR A 58 -6.07 -5.04 11.51
CA THR A 58 -7.14 -6.03 11.65
C THR A 58 -6.88 -6.92 12.86
N VAL A 59 -7.94 -7.24 13.60
CA VAL A 59 -7.91 -8.23 14.69
C VAL A 59 -7.97 -9.68 14.16
N ARG A 60 -8.06 -9.86 12.84
CA ARG A 60 -8.08 -11.18 12.18
C ARG A 60 -6.73 -11.47 11.52
N PRO A 61 -5.82 -12.20 12.20
CA PRO A 61 -4.44 -12.39 11.74
C PRO A 61 -4.35 -13.11 10.38
N TYR A 62 -5.32 -13.95 10.04
CA TYR A 62 -5.31 -14.76 8.82
C TYR A 62 -5.79 -14.04 7.54
N LYS A 63 -6.26 -12.79 7.65
CA LYS A 63 -6.69 -11.97 6.50
C LYS A 63 -6.02 -10.60 6.55
N GLN A 64 -4.69 -10.59 6.66
CA GLN A 64 -3.94 -9.36 6.45
C GLN A 64 -4.13 -8.89 5.02
N GLN A 65 -4.40 -7.59 4.91
CA GLN A 65 -4.53 -6.90 3.63
C GLN A 65 -3.52 -5.77 3.61
N LEU A 66 -3.01 -5.49 2.42
CA LEU A 66 -2.03 -4.45 2.19
C LEU A 66 -2.63 -3.45 1.21
N LEU A 67 -2.53 -2.17 1.51
CA LEU A 67 -2.87 -1.12 0.56
C LEU A 67 -1.58 -0.52 0.03
N SER A 68 -1.53 -0.24 -1.26
CA SER A 68 -0.46 0.53 -1.89
C SER A 68 -1.02 1.67 -2.74
N GLY A 69 -0.25 2.75 -2.84
CA GLY A 69 -0.50 3.89 -3.70
C GLY A 69 0.73 4.21 -4.53
N GLY A 70 0.52 4.59 -5.80
CA GLY A 70 1.60 4.86 -6.73
C GLY A 70 1.42 6.13 -7.53
N ILE A 71 2.43 6.43 -8.35
CA ILE A 71 2.46 7.61 -9.23
C ILE A 71 1.37 7.56 -10.31
N ASP A 72 0.83 6.37 -10.60
CA ASP A 72 -0.31 6.14 -11.48
C ASP A 72 -1.65 6.67 -10.93
N GLY A 73 -1.67 7.22 -9.71
CA GLY A 73 -2.88 7.74 -9.06
C GLY A 73 -3.84 6.64 -8.59
N MET A 74 -3.41 5.37 -8.66
CA MET A 74 -4.19 4.22 -8.26
C MET A 74 -3.92 3.84 -6.81
N LEU A 75 -4.97 3.35 -6.15
CA LEU A 75 -4.85 2.52 -4.96
C LEU A 75 -5.03 1.05 -5.35
N ARG A 76 -4.20 0.17 -4.80
CA ARG A 76 -4.32 -1.29 -4.95
C ARG A 76 -4.37 -1.95 -3.58
N LEU A 77 -5.41 -2.76 -3.38
CA LEU A 77 -5.60 -3.59 -2.20
C LEU A 77 -5.19 -5.02 -2.52
N TRP A 78 -4.30 -5.56 -1.72
CA TRP A 78 -3.71 -6.88 -1.89
C TRP A 78 -4.07 -7.78 -0.72
N ALA A 79 -4.25 -9.06 -0.99
CA ALA A 79 -4.23 -10.11 0.01
C ALA A 79 -2.79 -10.39 0.46
N ALA A 80 -2.62 -10.93 1.66
CA ALA A 80 -1.30 -11.30 2.19
C ALA A 80 -0.58 -12.38 1.36
N ASP A 81 -1.34 -13.21 0.64
CA ASP A 81 -0.79 -14.17 -0.33
C ASP A 81 -0.37 -13.51 -1.65
N GLY A 82 -0.60 -12.21 -1.81
CA GLY A 82 -0.22 -11.38 -2.94
C GLY A 82 -1.20 -11.32 -4.11
N GLU A 83 -2.42 -11.85 -3.96
CA GLU A 83 -3.48 -11.62 -4.94
C GLU A 83 -3.98 -10.16 -4.87
N THR A 84 -4.22 -9.54 -6.03
CA THR A 84 -4.92 -8.25 -6.09
C THR A 84 -6.39 -8.48 -5.76
N LEU A 85 -6.83 -7.95 -4.62
CA LEU A 85 -8.24 -8.02 -4.21
C LEU A 85 -9.08 -6.95 -4.90
N GLN A 86 -8.53 -5.74 -5.00
CA GLN A 86 -9.21 -4.60 -5.59
C GLN A 86 -8.19 -3.55 -6.04
N HIS A 87 -8.55 -2.76 -7.04
CA HIS A 87 -7.85 -1.52 -7.34
C HIS A 87 -8.82 -0.47 -7.86
N TRP A 88 -8.50 0.79 -7.65
CA TRP A 88 -9.31 1.91 -8.16
C TRP A 88 -8.46 3.16 -8.32
N ARG A 89 -8.87 4.02 -9.26
CA ARG A 89 -8.27 5.35 -9.41
C ARG A 89 -8.73 6.21 -8.25
N ALA A 90 -7.79 6.54 -7.37
CA ALA A 90 -8.09 7.37 -6.22
C ALA A 90 -7.91 8.86 -6.55
N HIS A 91 -6.84 9.18 -7.27
CA HIS A 91 -6.42 10.55 -7.54
C HIS A 91 -6.07 10.74 -9.00
N ASP A 92 -6.09 12.01 -9.43
CA ASP A 92 -5.72 12.32 -10.81
C ASP A 92 -4.20 12.38 -11.04
N GLN A 93 -3.46 12.54 -9.95
CA GLN A 93 -2.01 12.50 -9.88
C GLN A 93 -1.55 11.45 -8.86
N GLY A 94 -0.23 11.33 -8.67
CA GLY A 94 0.38 10.32 -7.79
C GLY A 94 -0.17 10.32 -6.36
N VAL A 95 -0.35 9.12 -5.80
CA VAL A 95 -0.76 8.93 -4.41
C VAL A 95 0.49 8.83 -3.53
N SER A 96 0.82 9.92 -2.86
CA SER A 96 2.06 10.05 -2.09
C SER A 96 1.93 9.60 -0.63
N ALA A 97 0.71 9.45 -0.12
CA ALA A 97 0.47 9.01 1.25
C ALA A 97 -0.84 8.24 1.37
N ILE A 98 -0.82 7.18 2.18
CA ILE A 98 -2.03 6.46 2.61
C ILE A 98 -2.03 6.20 4.10
N ALA A 99 -3.22 6.13 4.68
CA ALA A 99 -3.42 5.67 6.04
C ALA A 99 -4.74 4.91 6.18
N TRP A 100 -4.72 3.85 6.97
CA TRP A 100 -5.94 3.23 7.47
C TRP A 100 -6.37 3.92 8.76
N ASN A 101 -7.67 4.04 8.99
CA ASN A 101 -8.14 4.36 10.34
C ASN A 101 -7.84 3.19 11.30
N PRO A 102 -7.83 3.41 12.64
CA PRO A 102 -7.47 2.35 13.59
C PRO A 102 -8.35 1.09 13.54
N LYS A 103 -9.60 1.25 13.07
CA LYS A 103 -10.54 0.13 12.88
C LYS A 103 -10.33 -0.63 11.56
N GLY A 104 -9.49 -0.10 10.67
CA GLY A 104 -9.26 -0.65 9.34
C GLY A 104 -10.48 -0.59 8.42
N THR A 105 -11.44 0.29 8.64
CA THR A 105 -12.68 0.39 7.83
C THR A 105 -12.66 1.56 6.86
N LEU A 106 -11.78 2.53 7.08
CA LEU A 106 -11.61 3.71 6.24
C LEU A 106 -10.16 3.84 5.80
N ILE A 107 -10.00 4.40 4.62
CA ILE A 107 -8.72 4.73 4.00
C ILE A 107 -8.69 6.24 3.80
N ALA A 108 -7.59 6.88 4.17
CA ALA A 108 -7.24 8.23 3.74
C ALA A 108 -6.12 8.13 2.70
N SER A 109 -6.23 8.88 1.61
CA SER A 109 -5.19 9.03 0.60
C SER A 109 -4.88 10.50 0.36
N GLY A 110 -3.60 10.84 0.34
CA GLY A 110 -3.09 12.17 -0.03
C GLY A 110 -2.37 12.09 -1.37
N SER A 111 -2.50 13.14 -2.18
CA SER A 111 -1.95 13.18 -3.52
C SER A 111 -1.34 14.53 -3.87
N THR A 112 -0.44 14.50 -4.85
CA THR A 112 0.10 15.67 -5.54
C THR A 112 -0.98 16.49 -6.27
N ASP A 113 -2.18 15.93 -6.46
CA ASP A 113 -3.37 16.66 -6.93
C ASP A 113 -3.93 17.69 -5.94
N LYS A 114 -3.26 17.86 -4.78
CA LYS A 114 -3.57 18.81 -3.71
C LYS A 114 -4.85 18.49 -2.94
N THR A 115 -5.32 17.24 -3.03
CA THR A 115 -6.49 16.78 -2.25
C THR A 115 -6.13 15.65 -1.30
N VAL A 116 -6.91 15.53 -0.23
CA VAL A 116 -6.98 14.31 0.58
C VAL A 116 -8.36 13.69 0.36
N LYS A 117 -8.41 12.39 0.09
CA LYS A 117 -9.67 11.67 -0.12
C LYS A 117 -9.86 10.59 0.94
N ILE A 118 -11.09 10.45 1.42
CA ILE A 118 -11.49 9.42 2.37
C ILE A 118 -12.35 8.39 1.64
N TRP A 119 -12.03 7.11 1.83
CA TRP A 119 -12.68 5.99 1.15
C TRP A 119 -13.15 4.96 2.17
N ALA A 120 -14.23 4.27 1.83
CA ALA A 120 -14.55 2.98 2.43
C ALA A 120 -13.58 1.90 1.93
N ASP A 121 -13.43 0.79 2.66
CA ASP A 121 -12.53 -0.31 2.32
C ASP A 121 -12.91 -1.07 1.03
N ASN A 122 -14.10 -0.81 0.50
CA ASN A 122 -14.57 -1.28 -0.80
C ASN A 122 -14.27 -0.31 -1.97
N GLY A 123 -13.45 0.72 -1.75
CA GLY A 123 -13.07 1.71 -2.75
C GLY A 123 -14.11 2.80 -3.03
N THR A 124 -15.20 2.87 -2.26
CA THR A 124 -16.22 3.93 -2.42
C THR A 124 -15.73 5.23 -1.79
N LEU A 125 -15.64 6.31 -2.59
CA LEU A 125 -15.30 7.65 -2.11
C LEU A 125 -16.38 8.16 -1.12
N GLN A 126 -15.94 8.59 0.05
CA GLN A 126 -16.80 9.16 1.09
C GLN A 126 -16.66 10.69 1.14
N HIS A 127 -15.42 11.19 1.12
CA HIS A 127 -15.15 12.63 1.23
C HIS A 127 -13.94 13.04 0.39
N VAL A 128 -14.00 14.27 -0.11
CA VAL A 128 -12.84 15.00 -0.65
C VAL A 128 -12.58 16.16 0.30
N LEU A 129 -11.35 16.23 0.82
CA LEU A 129 -10.89 17.25 1.72
C LEU A 129 -9.95 18.17 0.94
N THR A 130 -10.34 19.44 0.87
CA THR A 130 -9.58 20.51 0.24
C THR A 130 -9.40 21.62 1.28
N GLY A 131 -8.20 22.19 1.34
CA GLY A 131 -7.86 23.35 2.16
C GLY A 131 -7.74 24.62 1.33
#